data_AF-A0AAW6TXR9-F1
#
_entry.id   AF-A0AAW6TXR9-F1
#
_cell.length_a   1.000
_cell.length_b   1.000
_cell.length_c   1.000
_cell.angle_alpha   90.00
_cell.angle_beta   90.00
_cell.angle_gamma   90.00
#
_symmetry.space_group_name_H-M   'P 1'
#
loop_
_entity.id
_entity.type
_entity.pdbx_description
1 polymer ?
#
loop_
_entity_poly.entity_id
_entity_poly.type
_entity_poly.pdbx_seq_one_letter_code
_entity_poly.pdbx_strand_id
1 'polypeptide(L)'
;MKHSRVVRICIVMATASVLLCGSGSRSFVAARQHAAISAGGLTGSAPAARRTHHFLVVSADDSPISSAFGDLLEVIHLRLSLAMISHGLSLDTTSEPLVWVYFGCRQQYREHPRGAERADPAFQDAYYCTRTNQVTLCADGMLSSREIRDESIAPHASACSTTGSQSPDELCAFQGASAERIRILTHEMAHQLAYNRGLQKRGVMYPLWVSEGLATFFEGSALAGADPGSNPSRKRRLAELGARRTLLPLHELSVLAGPGALRPAPADVYAQCWGLMTFLLQHHPDKLSAYLIELAQSPMGRRSSVSLRQDFVRHFGPIGVLERNWRDYVASLPSEIAVAEPVTSSS
;
A
#
# COMPACT_ATOMS: atom_id res chain seq x y z
N MET A 1 -0.89 30.49 7.90
CA MET A 1 -0.80 29.04 7.55
C MET A 1 -2.15 28.38 7.82
N LYS A 2 -2.60 27.42 7.00
CA LYS A 2 -3.81 26.62 7.33
C LYS A 2 -3.39 25.45 8.23
N HIS A 3 -4.11 25.21 9.33
CA HIS A 3 -3.89 24.02 10.15
C HIS A 3 -4.27 22.78 9.34
N SER A 4 -3.31 21.91 9.05
CA SER A 4 -3.63 20.53 8.66
C SER A 4 -4.20 19.83 9.89
N ARG A 5 -5.52 19.65 9.93
CA ARG A 5 -6.16 18.82 10.95
C ARG A 5 -5.84 17.37 10.62
N VAL A 6 -4.83 16.80 11.29
CA VAL A 6 -4.51 15.37 11.18
C VAL A 6 -5.73 14.58 11.63
N VAL A 7 -6.39 13.95 10.67
CA VAL A 7 -7.57 13.12 10.87
C VAL A 7 -7.12 11.80 11.48
N ARG A 8 -7.77 11.38 12.57
CA ARG A 8 -7.46 10.13 13.27
C ARG A 8 -8.54 9.09 13.05
N ILE A 9 -8.11 7.90 12.65
CA ILE A 9 -8.86 6.65 12.69
C ILE A 9 -8.71 6.10 14.10
N CYS A 10 -9.60 6.49 15.02
CA CYS A 10 -9.54 6.08 16.42
C CYS A 10 -9.98 4.61 16.58
N ILE A 11 -9.08 3.67 16.30
CA ILE A 11 -9.29 2.23 16.51
C ILE A 11 -8.58 1.79 17.79
N VAL A 12 -9.38 1.52 18.83
CA VAL A 12 -8.91 0.89 20.06
C VAL A 12 -9.03 -0.63 19.88
N MET A 13 -7.92 -1.28 19.53
CA MET A 13 -7.84 -2.74 19.53
C MET A 13 -7.88 -3.26 20.98
N ALA A 14 -8.64 -4.33 21.22
CA ALA A 14 -8.60 -5.02 22.50
C ALA A 14 -7.27 -5.79 22.62
N THR A 15 -6.42 -5.39 23.56
CA THR A 15 -5.05 -5.91 23.71
C THR A 15 -5.05 -7.36 24.20
N ALA A 16 -4.86 -8.30 23.26
CA ALA A 16 -4.62 -9.70 23.58
C ALA A 16 -3.18 -9.87 24.08
N SER A 17 -2.97 -9.88 25.41
CA SER A 17 -1.65 -9.96 26.03
C SER A 17 -0.93 -11.28 25.73
N VAL A 18 -0.11 -11.30 24.68
CA VAL A 18 0.80 -12.43 24.37
C VAL A 18 2.05 -12.33 25.25
N LEU A 19 2.30 -13.38 26.04
CA LEU A 19 3.49 -13.48 26.91
C LEU A 19 4.78 -13.54 26.09
N LEU A 20 5.54 -12.44 26.11
CA LEU A 20 6.85 -12.33 25.46
C LEU A 20 7.93 -13.11 26.23
N CYS A 21 8.30 -14.30 25.75
CA CYS A 21 9.52 -14.98 26.17
C CYS A 21 10.12 -15.85 25.05
N GLY A 22 11.33 -15.50 24.59
CA GLY A 22 12.23 -16.41 23.85
C GLY A 22 11.88 -16.81 22.41
N SER A 23 10.91 -16.18 21.74
CA SER A 23 10.41 -16.65 20.42
C SER A 23 11.27 -16.28 19.20
N GLY A 24 12.04 -15.18 19.24
CA GLY A 24 12.63 -14.48 18.07
C GLY A 24 13.68 -15.21 17.21
N SER A 25 13.99 -16.47 17.53
CA SER A 25 14.75 -17.39 16.66
C SER A 25 13.89 -18.55 16.14
N ARG A 26 12.84 -18.96 16.87
CA ARG A 26 11.94 -20.05 16.46
C ARG A 26 10.93 -19.59 15.42
N SER A 27 10.37 -18.37 15.56
CA SER A 27 9.48 -17.77 14.55
C SER A 27 10.18 -17.63 13.19
N PHE A 28 11.45 -17.21 13.18
CA PHE A 28 12.25 -17.09 11.95
C PHE A 28 12.57 -18.44 11.29
N VAL A 29 12.75 -19.53 12.06
CA VAL A 29 12.93 -20.88 11.48
C VAL A 29 11.65 -21.38 10.82
N ALA A 30 10.50 -21.23 11.48
CA ALA A 30 9.19 -21.58 10.91
C ALA A 30 8.89 -20.72 9.66
N ALA A 31 9.16 -19.41 9.72
CA ALA A 31 9.00 -18.51 8.57
C ALA A 31 9.90 -18.92 7.39
N ARG A 32 11.17 -19.32 7.64
CA ARG A 32 12.05 -19.86 6.58
C ARG A 32 11.51 -21.15 5.97
N GLN A 33 10.94 -22.06 6.77
CA GLN A 33 10.34 -23.30 6.25
C GLN A 33 9.11 -23.01 5.38
N HIS A 34 8.19 -22.15 5.83
CA HIS A 34 7.03 -21.75 5.02
C HIS A 34 7.41 -20.94 3.77
N ALA A 35 8.42 -20.07 3.86
CA ALA A 35 8.91 -19.32 2.72
C ALA A 35 9.64 -20.21 1.69
N ALA A 36 10.39 -21.22 2.15
CA ALA A 36 11.04 -22.20 1.27
C ALA A 36 10.02 -23.03 0.47
N ILE A 37 8.85 -23.32 1.04
CA ILE A 37 7.74 -23.99 0.33
C ILE A 37 7.15 -23.08 -0.75
N SER A 38 6.95 -21.78 -0.46
CA SER A 38 6.55 -20.79 -1.48
C SER A 38 7.63 -20.58 -2.55
N ALA A 39 8.90 -20.66 -2.18
CA ALA A 39 10.07 -20.43 -3.03
C ALA A 39 10.31 -21.53 -4.08
N GLY A 40 9.50 -22.59 -4.16
CA GLY A 40 9.68 -23.73 -5.09
C GLY A 40 9.68 -23.42 -6.60
N GLY A 41 9.55 -22.15 -7.00
CA GLY A 41 9.79 -21.67 -8.37
C GLY A 41 11.19 -21.06 -8.61
N LEU A 42 12.03 -20.98 -7.58
CA LEU A 42 13.42 -20.49 -7.68
C LEU A 42 14.35 -21.65 -8.07
N THR A 43 14.62 -21.78 -9.36
CA THR A 43 15.43 -22.85 -9.95
C THR A 43 16.91 -22.48 -10.06
N GLY A 44 17.80 -23.34 -9.55
CA GLY A 44 19.26 -23.28 -9.79
C GLY A 44 20.12 -23.45 -8.54
N SER A 45 19.63 -22.99 -7.39
CA SER A 45 20.31 -23.01 -6.09
C SER A 45 19.29 -23.17 -4.96
N ALA A 46 19.74 -23.51 -3.76
CA ALA A 46 18.89 -23.37 -2.57
C ALA A 46 18.55 -21.87 -2.39
N PRO A 47 17.27 -21.49 -2.17
CA PRO A 47 16.87 -20.10 -2.12
C PRO A 47 17.55 -19.37 -0.96
N ALA A 48 18.13 -18.22 -1.25
CA ALA A 48 18.70 -17.36 -0.23
C ALA A 48 17.58 -16.75 0.63
N ALA A 49 17.88 -16.55 1.91
CA ALA A 49 16.91 -16.07 2.90
C ALA A 49 17.62 -15.12 3.87
N ARG A 50 17.60 -13.83 3.54
CA ARG A 50 18.23 -12.74 4.29
C ARG A 50 17.29 -12.22 5.38
N ARG A 51 17.84 -12.04 6.58
CA ARG A 51 17.12 -11.49 7.75
C ARG A 51 17.52 -10.03 7.96
N THR A 52 16.54 -9.17 8.18
CA THR A 52 16.74 -7.80 8.69
C THR A 52 16.16 -7.70 10.13
N HIS A 53 15.75 -6.52 10.60
CA HIS A 53 15.09 -6.38 11.90
C HIS A 53 13.65 -6.90 11.85
N HIS A 54 12.85 -6.43 10.88
CA HIS A 54 11.45 -6.80 10.69
C HIS A 54 11.22 -7.87 9.62
N PHE A 55 12.13 -8.05 8.65
CA PHE A 55 11.88 -8.85 7.45
C PHE A 55 12.64 -10.18 7.37
N LEU A 56 12.04 -11.10 6.63
CA LEU A 56 12.69 -12.24 6.00
C LEU A 56 12.53 -12.10 4.48
N VAL A 57 13.59 -11.64 3.82
CA VAL A 57 13.67 -11.51 2.36
C VAL A 57 14.14 -12.83 1.76
N VAL A 58 13.43 -13.34 0.75
CA VAL A 58 13.73 -14.60 0.07
C VAL A 58 13.90 -14.38 -1.43
N SER A 59 14.98 -14.95 -1.97
CA SER A 59 15.51 -14.63 -3.30
C SER A 59 16.20 -15.85 -3.93
N ALA A 60 16.48 -15.78 -5.24
CA ALA A 60 17.25 -16.81 -5.95
C ALA A 60 18.68 -16.94 -5.41
N ASP A 61 19.29 -15.80 -5.06
CA ASP A 61 20.68 -15.64 -4.65
C ASP A 61 20.83 -14.67 -3.46
N ASP A 62 21.93 -14.77 -2.71
CA ASP A 62 22.31 -13.77 -1.71
C ASP A 62 23.15 -12.67 -2.38
N SER A 63 22.57 -12.06 -3.42
CA SER A 63 23.19 -10.95 -4.15
C SER A 63 23.17 -9.65 -3.31
N PRO A 64 24.06 -8.67 -3.60
CA PRO A 64 23.98 -7.34 -2.97
C PRO A 64 22.62 -6.66 -3.15
N ILE A 65 21.92 -6.98 -4.25
CA ILE A 65 20.54 -6.59 -4.54
C ILE A 65 19.58 -7.06 -3.43
N SER A 66 19.75 -8.28 -2.89
CA SER A 66 18.95 -8.77 -1.77
C SER A 66 19.20 -8.00 -0.47
N SER A 67 20.40 -7.43 -0.26
CA SER A 67 20.66 -6.58 0.91
C SER A 67 19.94 -5.24 0.74
N ALA A 68 20.26 -4.51 -0.33
CA ALA A 68 19.68 -3.20 -0.60
C ALA A 68 18.14 -3.24 -0.65
N PHE A 69 17.55 -4.34 -1.12
CA PHE A 69 16.10 -4.55 -1.05
C PHE A 69 15.58 -4.72 0.40
N GLY A 70 16.25 -5.51 1.24
CA GLY A 70 15.91 -5.63 2.66
C GLY A 70 16.04 -4.31 3.42
N ASP A 71 17.12 -3.57 3.15
CA ASP A 71 17.37 -2.25 3.75
C ASP A 71 16.30 -1.22 3.30
N LEU A 72 15.83 -1.29 2.04
CA LEU A 72 14.72 -0.48 1.53
C LEU A 72 13.39 -0.81 2.24
N LEU A 73 13.11 -2.09 2.48
CA LEU A 73 11.90 -2.51 3.19
C LEU A 73 11.87 -1.98 4.64
N GLU A 74 13.01 -1.91 5.32
CA GLU A 74 13.09 -1.31 6.67
C GLU A 74 12.74 0.19 6.65
N VAL A 75 13.25 0.95 5.68
CA VAL A 75 12.92 2.39 5.53
C VAL A 75 11.44 2.59 5.20
N ILE A 76 10.86 1.77 4.31
CA ILE A 76 9.43 1.81 3.99
C ILE A 76 8.61 1.45 5.24
N HIS A 77 8.98 0.40 5.97
CA HIS A 77 8.29 -0.05 7.18
C HIS A 77 8.26 1.02 8.28
N LEU A 78 9.39 1.69 8.52
CA LEU A 78 9.48 2.77 9.49
C LEU A 78 8.56 3.93 9.11
N ARG A 79 8.67 4.44 7.87
CA ARG A 79 7.88 5.59 7.39
C ARG A 79 6.38 5.29 7.34
N LEU A 80 6.00 4.13 6.84
CA LEU A 80 4.61 3.65 6.80
C LEU A 80 4.04 3.44 8.21
N SER A 81 4.81 2.86 9.14
CA SER A 81 4.35 2.66 10.52
C SER A 81 4.15 3.99 11.26
N LEU A 82 5.06 4.97 11.09
CA LEU A 82 4.89 6.33 11.61
C LEU A 82 3.66 7.04 11.02
N ALA A 83 3.39 6.83 9.73
CA ALA A 83 2.21 7.36 9.05
C ALA A 83 0.89 6.73 9.53
N MET A 84 0.88 5.43 9.81
CA MET A 84 -0.27 4.73 10.40
C MET A 84 -0.54 5.27 11.83
N ILE A 85 0.51 5.40 12.65
CA ILE A 85 0.41 5.97 14.02
C ILE A 85 -0.15 7.40 14.00
N SER A 86 0.33 8.27 13.10
CA SER A 86 -0.14 9.66 13.05
C SER A 86 -1.63 9.76 12.71
N HIS A 87 -2.13 8.82 11.92
CA HIS A 87 -3.55 8.63 11.61
C HIS A 87 -4.31 7.80 12.66
N GLY A 88 -3.77 7.60 13.87
CA GLY A 88 -4.47 6.96 15.00
C GLY A 88 -4.54 5.43 14.95
N LEU A 89 -3.98 4.79 13.92
CA LEU A 89 -3.87 3.34 13.85
C LEU A 89 -2.79 2.87 14.83
N SER A 90 -3.22 2.38 15.98
CA SER A 90 -2.33 1.79 16.99
C SER A 90 -1.68 0.51 16.44
N LEU A 91 -0.41 0.29 16.76
CA LEU A 91 0.35 -0.87 16.26
C LEU A 91 0.67 -1.81 17.42
N ASP A 92 0.03 -2.99 17.46
CA ASP A 92 0.63 -4.12 18.15
C ASP A 92 1.84 -4.61 17.34
N THR A 93 2.95 -4.89 18.03
CA THR A 93 4.20 -5.35 17.40
C THR A 93 4.17 -6.87 17.22
N THR A 94 3.98 -7.32 15.98
CA THR A 94 4.06 -8.75 15.65
C THR A 94 5.47 -9.30 15.84
N SER A 95 5.60 -10.37 16.62
CA SER A 95 6.89 -11.03 16.93
C SER A 95 7.38 -12.02 15.85
N GLU A 96 6.71 -12.03 14.69
CA GLU A 96 7.06 -12.84 13.52
C GLU A 96 7.55 -11.94 12.38
N PRO A 97 8.53 -12.38 11.57
CA PRO A 97 9.03 -11.59 10.46
C PRO A 97 7.99 -11.39 9.35
N LEU A 98 8.03 -10.20 8.77
CA LEU A 98 7.35 -9.90 7.51
C LEU A 98 8.09 -10.61 6.36
N VAL A 99 7.46 -11.61 5.76
CA VAL A 99 8.09 -12.43 4.71
C VAL A 99 7.84 -11.81 3.33
N TRP A 100 8.92 -11.59 2.58
CA TRP A 100 8.92 -10.96 1.25
C TRP A 100 9.72 -11.82 0.28
N VAL A 101 9.12 -12.21 -0.84
CA VAL A 101 9.72 -13.07 -1.87
C VAL A 101 9.90 -12.27 -3.15
N TYR A 102 11.11 -12.20 -3.70
CA TYR A 102 11.35 -11.58 -5.01
C TYR A 102 11.94 -12.54 -6.03
N PHE A 103 11.47 -12.40 -7.27
CA PHE A 103 11.93 -13.15 -8.43
C PHE A 103 12.79 -12.27 -9.32
N GLY A 104 14.02 -12.71 -9.62
CA GLY A 104 14.97 -11.96 -10.46
C GLY A 104 14.53 -11.79 -11.93
N CYS A 105 13.60 -12.63 -12.41
CA CYS A 105 13.04 -12.51 -13.75
C CYS A 105 11.50 -12.67 -13.78
N ARG A 106 10.88 -12.02 -14.77
CA ARG A 106 9.42 -12.00 -14.97
C ARG A 106 8.82 -13.34 -15.38
N GLN A 107 9.64 -14.28 -15.87
CA GLN A 107 9.20 -15.65 -16.16
C GLN A 107 8.93 -16.43 -14.87
N GLN A 108 9.91 -16.53 -13.95
CA GLN A 108 9.73 -17.21 -12.67
C GLN A 108 8.57 -16.60 -11.84
N TYR A 109 8.42 -15.27 -11.87
CA TYR A 109 7.27 -14.59 -11.24
C TYR A 109 5.91 -15.00 -11.83
N ARG A 110 5.83 -15.33 -13.13
CA ARG A 110 4.60 -15.81 -13.80
C ARG A 110 4.33 -17.30 -13.51
N GLU A 111 5.37 -18.09 -13.39
CA GLU A 111 5.34 -19.55 -13.15
C GLU A 111 5.10 -19.92 -11.68
N HIS A 112 5.51 -19.06 -10.74
CA HIS A 112 5.27 -19.24 -9.30
C HIS A 112 3.76 -19.46 -8.98
N PRO A 113 3.39 -20.46 -8.15
CA PRO A 113 1.99 -20.84 -7.86
C PRO A 113 1.12 -19.78 -7.13
N ARG A 114 0.63 -18.79 -7.88
CA ARG A 114 -0.29 -17.75 -7.38
C ARG A 114 -1.60 -18.36 -6.85
N GLY A 115 -2.05 -17.91 -5.67
CA GLY A 115 -3.29 -18.36 -5.02
C GLY A 115 -4.58 -17.92 -5.73
N ALA A 116 -5.74 -18.17 -5.11
CA ALA A 116 -7.04 -17.81 -5.69
C ALA A 116 -7.27 -16.29 -5.88
N GLU A 117 -6.37 -15.46 -5.34
CA GLU A 117 -6.29 -13.99 -5.54
C GLU A 117 -5.84 -13.60 -6.97
N ARG A 118 -5.36 -14.54 -7.80
CA ARG A 118 -4.65 -14.39 -9.10
C ARG A 118 -5.26 -13.50 -10.19
N ALA A 119 -6.51 -13.08 -10.10
CA ALA A 119 -7.32 -12.77 -11.29
C ALA A 119 -7.20 -11.34 -11.85
N ASP A 120 -6.50 -10.43 -11.17
CA ASP A 120 -6.47 -9.03 -11.55
C ASP A 120 -5.16 -8.57 -12.23
N PRO A 121 -5.22 -7.96 -13.44
CA PRO A 121 -4.04 -7.41 -14.13
C PRO A 121 -3.46 -6.15 -13.47
N ALA A 122 -4.03 -5.63 -12.38
CA ALA A 122 -3.37 -4.61 -11.55
C ALA A 122 -2.04 -5.11 -10.94
N PHE A 123 -1.99 -6.37 -10.50
CA PHE A 123 -0.87 -6.97 -9.76
C PHE A 123 0.25 -7.49 -10.69
N GLN A 124 0.70 -6.63 -11.61
CA GLN A 124 1.66 -6.98 -12.66
C GLN A 124 3.11 -7.13 -12.18
N ASP A 125 3.47 -6.50 -11.06
CA ASP A 125 4.84 -6.48 -10.53
C ASP A 125 4.96 -6.92 -9.06
N ALA A 126 3.89 -6.81 -8.25
CA ALA A 126 3.83 -7.31 -6.89
C ALA A 126 2.40 -7.73 -6.49
N TYR A 127 2.27 -8.48 -5.38
CA TYR A 127 1.03 -8.71 -4.64
C TYR A 127 1.28 -9.21 -3.20
N TYR A 128 0.44 -8.81 -2.24
CA TYR A 128 0.29 -9.43 -0.93
C TYR A 128 -0.68 -10.63 -0.99
N CYS A 129 -0.30 -11.76 -0.41
CA CYS A 129 -1.16 -12.94 -0.28
C CYS A 129 -1.72 -13.06 1.15
N THR A 130 -3.05 -12.88 1.27
CA THR A 130 -3.75 -12.99 2.57
C THR A 130 -3.65 -14.39 3.18
N ARG A 131 -3.46 -15.41 2.34
CA ARG A 131 -3.40 -16.83 2.74
C ARG A 131 -2.04 -17.25 3.31
N THR A 132 -0.93 -16.73 2.76
CA THR A 132 0.43 -17.07 3.23
C THR A 132 1.08 -15.97 4.08
N ASN A 133 0.44 -14.80 4.18
CA ASN A 133 0.97 -13.60 4.83
C ASN A 133 2.26 -13.05 4.21
N GLN A 134 2.54 -13.41 2.96
CA GLN A 134 3.75 -13.05 2.22
C GLN A 134 3.44 -11.98 1.16
N VAL A 135 4.38 -11.07 0.93
CA VAL A 135 4.41 -10.27 -0.31
C VAL A 135 5.29 -10.98 -1.32
N THR A 136 4.85 -11.02 -2.58
CA THR A 136 5.57 -11.63 -3.69
C THR A 136 5.70 -10.65 -4.84
N LEU A 137 6.91 -10.47 -5.37
CA LEU A 137 7.20 -9.46 -6.39
C LEU A 137 8.19 -9.91 -7.47
N CYS A 138 8.22 -9.12 -8.55
CA CYS A 138 9.10 -9.26 -9.69
C CYS A 138 10.18 -8.18 -9.64
N ALA A 139 11.44 -8.55 -9.40
CA ALA A 139 12.57 -7.63 -9.34
C ALA A 139 13.14 -7.23 -10.71
N ASP A 140 12.57 -7.79 -11.80
CA ASP A 140 12.82 -7.41 -13.20
C ASP A 140 12.66 -5.88 -13.40
N GLY A 141 13.79 -5.18 -13.52
CA GLY A 141 13.83 -3.71 -13.61
C GLY A 141 13.59 -2.95 -12.30
N MET A 142 13.62 -3.60 -11.13
CA MET A 142 13.49 -2.90 -9.83
C MET A 142 14.77 -2.24 -9.34
N LEU A 143 15.91 -2.90 -9.53
CA LEU A 143 17.23 -2.46 -9.09
C LEU A 143 18.22 -2.84 -10.20
N SER A 144 18.66 -1.89 -11.03
CA SER A 144 19.58 -2.18 -12.13
C SER A 144 21.04 -2.04 -11.67
N SER A 145 21.90 -2.97 -12.08
CA SER A 145 23.32 -2.94 -11.71
C SER A 145 24.11 -1.74 -12.27
N ARG A 146 23.47 -0.90 -13.11
CA ARG A 146 24.02 0.39 -13.56
C ARG A 146 23.86 1.48 -12.51
N GLU A 147 22.81 1.45 -11.70
CA GLU A 147 22.58 2.41 -10.60
C GLU A 147 23.60 2.22 -9.44
N ILE A 148 24.45 1.20 -9.51
CA ILE A 148 25.53 0.86 -8.54
C ILE A 148 26.92 1.23 -9.10
N ARG A 149 27.01 1.83 -10.30
CA ARG A 149 28.27 2.14 -10.99
C ARG A 149 28.26 3.45 -11.79
N ASP A 150 28.16 4.59 -11.09
CA ASP A 150 28.76 5.84 -11.60
C ASP A 150 29.11 6.83 -10.47
N GLU A 151 30.28 6.65 -9.86
CA GLU A 151 30.96 7.75 -9.15
C GLU A 151 32.07 8.32 -10.03
N SER A 152 31.70 9.22 -10.96
CA SER A 152 32.67 10.17 -11.51
C SER A 152 32.03 11.48 -11.96
N ILE A 153 32.31 12.55 -11.22
CA ILE A 153 32.77 13.88 -11.69
C ILE A 153 32.78 14.85 -10.50
N ALA A 154 33.95 15.44 -10.27
CA ALA A 154 34.17 16.58 -9.39
C ALA A 154 35.32 17.42 -9.99
N PRO A 155 35.56 18.66 -9.54
CA PRO A 155 34.70 19.56 -8.77
C PRO A 155 34.49 20.92 -9.48
N HIS A 156 33.60 21.78 -8.95
CA HIS A 156 33.80 23.23 -9.05
C HIS A 156 33.13 23.97 -7.87
N ALA A 157 33.91 24.76 -7.13
CA ALA A 157 33.44 25.74 -6.15
C ALA A 157 33.13 27.09 -6.87
N SER A 158 32.55 28.14 -6.27
CA SER A 158 32.16 28.45 -4.87
C SER A 158 30.97 29.45 -4.91
N ALA A 159 30.27 29.91 -3.86
CA ALA A 159 30.45 29.88 -2.40
C ALA A 159 29.04 29.83 -1.73
N CYS A 160 28.78 30.07 -0.43
CA CYS A 160 29.56 30.56 0.71
C CYS A 160 28.99 29.98 2.03
N SER A 161 29.80 29.90 3.08
CA SER A 161 29.43 29.41 4.43
C SER A 161 28.94 30.57 5.34
N THR A 162 28.48 30.43 6.60
CA THR A 162 28.40 29.37 7.64
C THR A 162 27.29 29.82 8.64
N THR A 163 26.67 29.11 9.58
CA THR A 163 26.76 27.79 10.28
C THR A 163 25.34 27.25 10.54
N GLY A 164 25.15 26.08 11.21
CA GLY A 164 23.79 25.73 11.70
C GLY A 164 23.48 24.31 12.22
N SER A 165 24.44 23.44 12.53
CA SER A 165 24.28 22.18 13.30
C SER A 165 22.96 21.37 13.14
N GLN A 166 22.86 20.54 12.10
CA GLN A 166 22.08 19.27 12.14
C GLN A 166 22.88 18.14 11.47
N SER A 167 22.54 16.89 11.76
CA SER A 167 23.39 15.70 11.53
C SER A 167 23.45 15.21 10.08
N PRO A 168 24.64 14.81 9.58
CA PRO A 168 24.78 14.08 8.32
C PRO A 168 24.48 12.57 8.47
N ASP A 169 24.44 11.88 7.32
CA ASP A 169 24.66 10.42 7.15
C ASP A 169 23.60 9.39 7.57
N GLU A 170 22.30 9.68 7.40
CA GLU A 170 21.26 8.64 7.16
C GLU A 170 20.66 8.67 5.74
N LEU A 171 21.03 9.65 4.91
CA LEU A 171 20.36 9.95 3.63
C LEU A 171 21.00 9.33 2.38
N CYS A 172 22.11 8.59 2.51
CA CYS A 172 22.93 8.14 1.37
C CYS A 172 22.40 6.87 0.66
N ALA A 173 21.63 6.03 1.35
CA ALA A 173 21.53 4.59 1.00
C ALA A 173 20.65 4.17 -0.20
N PHE A 174 19.91 5.07 -0.88
CA PHE A 174 18.86 4.67 -1.86
C PHE A 174 18.87 5.41 -3.21
N GLN A 175 20.05 5.62 -3.77
CA GLN A 175 20.20 6.00 -5.18
C GLN A 175 19.77 4.81 -6.08
N GLY A 176 18.59 4.88 -6.69
CA GLY A 176 18.08 3.89 -7.66
C GLY A 176 16.63 3.42 -7.48
N ALA A 177 16.01 3.61 -6.31
CA ALA A 177 14.58 3.29 -6.15
C ALA A 177 13.71 4.42 -6.73
N SER A 178 12.94 4.16 -7.81
CA SER A 178 12.04 5.18 -8.35
C SER A 178 10.84 5.41 -7.42
N ALA A 179 10.28 6.63 -7.44
CA ALA A 179 9.12 6.96 -6.60
C ALA A 179 7.91 6.03 -6.82
N GLU A 180 7.74 5.50 -8.04
CA GLU A 180 6.67 4.55 -8.34
C GLU A 180 6.97 3.15 -7.78
N ARG A 181 8.23 2.69 -7.82
CA ARG A 181 8.66 1.46 -7.14
C ARG A 181 8.41 1.56 -5.64
N ILE A 182 8.71 2.71 -5.02
CA ILE A 182 8.43 2.96 -3.60
C ILE A 182 6.92 2.91 -3.31
N ARG A 183 6.06 3.48 -4.16
CA ARG A 183 4.59 3.37 -4.00
C ARG A 183 4.09 1.93 -4.02
N ILE A 184 4.53 1.12 -4.99
CA ILE A 184 4.14 -0.30 -5.10
C ILE A 184 4.56 -1.07 -3.84
N LEU A 185 5.81 -0.92 -3.40
CA LEU A 185 6.30 -1.56 -2.18
C LEU A 185 5.53 -1.07 -0.92
N THR A 186 5.16 0.20 -0.87
CA THR A 186 4.36 0.77 0.24
C THR A 186 2.91 0.25 0.24
N HIS A 187 2.31 0.07 -0.94
CA HIS A 187 0.97 -0.47 -1.14
C HIS A 187 0.84 -1.90 -0.60
N GLU A 188 1.73 -2.80 -1.03
CA GLU A 188 1.73 -4.19 -0.56
C GLU A 188 2.07 -4.31 0.93
N MET A 189 2.97 -3.44 1.42
CA MET A 189 3.28 -3.38 2.84
C MET A 189 2.10 -2.85 3.67
N ALA A 190 1.32 -1.89 3.14
CA ALA A 190 0.11 -1.40 3.81
C ALA A 190 -0.93 -2.51 3.97
N HIS A 191 -1.14 -3.37 2.96
CA HIS A 191 -1.95 -4.57 3.12
C HIS A 191 -1.37 -5.51 4.20
N GLN A 192 -0.10 -5.90 4.11
CA GLN A 192 0.52 -6.84 5.05
C GLN A 192 0.45 -6.34 6.50
N LEU A 193 0.70 -5.04 6.72
CA LEU A 193 0.60 -4.42 8.04
C LEU A 193 -0.84 -4.27 8.53
N ALA A 194 -1.80 -3.95 7.65
CA ALA A 194 -3.22 -3.89 8.03
C ALA A 194 -3.74 -5.27 8.51
N TYR A 195 -3.38 -6.35 7.82
CA TYR A 195 -3.74 -7.71 8.24
C TYR A 195 -2.97 -8.21 9.46
N ASN A 196 -1.71 -7.80 9.64
CA ASN A 196 -0.90 -8.21 10.80
C ASN A 196 -1.20 -7.42 12.08
N ARG A 197 -1.72 -6.19 11.97
CA ARG A 197 -2.09 -5.32 13.10
C ARG A 197 -3.60 -5.33 13.40
N GLY A 198 -4.34 -6.29 12.82
CA GLY A 198 -5.75 -6.54 13.12
C GLY A 198 -6.77 -5.52 12.57
N LEU A 199 -6.31 -4.48 11.88
CA LEU A 199 -7.15 -3.54 11.11
C LEU A 199 -7.92 -4.27 9.99
N GLN A 200 -7.33 -5.33 9.44
CA GLN A 200 -8.02 -6.33 8.63
C GLN A 200 -7.77 -7.74 9.20
N LYS A 201 -8.72 -8.65 8.99
CA LYS A 201 -8.67 -10.04 9.49
C LYS A 201 -8.57 -11.02 8.32
N ARG A 202 -7.51 -11.83 8.29
CA ARG A 202 -7.30 -12.82 7.23
C ARG A 202 -8.51 -13.74 7.08
N GLY A 203 -8.95 -13.96 5.84
CA GLY A 203 -10.11 -14.79 5.51
C GLY A 203 -11.48 -14.13 5.67
N VAL A 204 -11.58 -12.88 6.13
CA VAL A 204 -12.80 -12.07 6.01
C VAL A 204 -12.85 -11.42 4.62
N MET A 205 -14.04 -11.34 4.03
CA MET A 205 -14.27 -10.65 2.76
C MET A 205 -14.50 -9.14 2.97
N TYR A 206 -13.59 -8.33 2.42
CA TYR A 206 -13.67 -6.87 2.40
C TYR A 206 -14.15 -6.35 1.02
N PRO A 207 -14.91 -5.24 0.96
CA PRO A 207 -15.03 -4.43 -0.25
C PRO A 207 -13.67 -3.87 -0.68
N LEU A 208 -13.43 -3.73 -1.98
CA LEU A 208 -12.19 -3.16 -2.52
C LEU A 208 -11.88 -1.78 -1.92
N TRP A 209 -12.89 -0.91 -1.78
CA TRP A 209 -12.66 0.44 -1.24
C TRP A 209 -12.08 0.44 0.18
N VAL A 210 -12.23 -0.66 0.94
CA VAL A 210 -11.59 -0.82 2.25
C VAL A 210 -10.12 -1.21 2.10
N SER A 211 -9.83 -2.35 1.45
CA SER A 211 -8.46 -2.85 1.29
C SER A 211 -7.61 -1.92 0.42
N GLU A 212 -8.07 -1.65 -0.80
CA GLU A 212 -7.38 -0.84 -1.79
C GLU A 212 -7.39 0.63 -1.40
N GLY A 213 -8.48 1.12 -0.80
CA GLY A 213 -8.57 2.50 -0.34
C GLY A 213 -7.58 2.79 0.79
N LEU A 214 -7.34 1.83 1.69
CA LEU A 214 -6.33 1.92 2.73
C LEU A 214 -4.91 1.90 2.15
N ALA A 215 -4.60 0.97 1.25
CA ALA A 215 -3.28 0.85 0.63
C ALA A 215 -2.96 2.08 -0.25
N THR A 216 -3.90 2.50 -1.10
CA THR A 216 -3.77 3.70 -1.95
C THR A 216 -3.75 5.01 -1.14
N PHE A 217 -4.37 5.06 0.05
CA PHE A 217 -4.22 6.21 0.95
C PHE A 217 -2.78 6.34 1.45
N PHE A 218 -2.13 5.25 1.84
CA PHE A 218 -0.77 5.27 2.38
C PHE A 218 0.36 5.17 1.33
N GLU A 219 0.08 4.93 0.05
CA GLU A 219 1.07 4.86 -1.07
C GLU A 219 2.15 5.97 -1.02
N GLY A 220 1.80 7.18 -0.60
CA GLY A 220 2.72 8.31 -0.51
C GLY A 220 3.68 8.27 0.69
N SER A 221 3.38 7.53 1.76
CA SER A 221 3.99 7.74 3.08
C SER A 221 5.48 7.43 3.18
N ALA A 222 6.02 6.58 2.30
CA ALA A 222 7.44 6.26 2.29
C ALA A 222 8.29 7.26 1.48
N LEU A 223 7.67 8.16 0.71
CA LEU A 223 8.37 9.19 -0.07
C LEU A 223 8.84 10.33 0.86
N ALA A 224 10.07 10.81 0.64
CA ALA A 224 10.65 11.85 1.49
C ALA A 224 9.85 13.17 1.36
N GLY A 225 9.46 13.76 2.50
CA GLY A 225 8.71 15.02 2.55
C GLY A 225 7.24 14.93 2.14
N ALA A 226 6.70 13.73 1.85
CA ALA A 226 5.29 13.56 1.52
C ALA A 226 4.40 13.52 2.78
N ASP A 227 3.28 14.24 2.73
CA ASP A 227 2.14 14.02 3.63
C ASP A 227 1.54 12.62 3.33
N PRO A 228 1.41 11.70 4.31
CA PRO A 228 1.04 10.31 4.03
C PRO A 228 -0.23 10.10 3.19
N GLY A 229 -1.28 10.91 3.40
CA GLY A 229 -2.53 10.82 2.64
C GLY A 229 -2.49 11.51 1.27
N SER A 230 -1.37 12.15 0.92
CA SER A 230 -1.22 12.89 -0.34
C SER A 230 -0.86 11.96 -1.49
N ASN A 231 -1.85 11.67 -2.33
CA ASN A 231 -1.67 10.85 -3.53
C ASN A 231 -2.11 11.60 -4.80
N PRO A 232 -1.22 12.42 -5.42
CA PRO A 232 -1.58 13.31 -6.52
C PRO A 232 -2.11 12.60 -7.79
N SER A 233 -1.61 11.39 -8.09
CA SER A 233 -2.05 10.62 -9.27
C SER A 233 -3.49 10.10 -9.08
N ARG A 234 -3.79 9.50 -7.93
CA ARG A 234 -5.16 9.07 -7.56
C ARG A 234 -6.11 10.28 -7.52
N LYS A 235 -5.67 11.40 -6.94
CA LYS A 235 -6.44 12.65 -6.87
C LYS A 235 -6.78 13.23 -8.24
N ARG A 236 -5.81 13.36 -9.14
CA ARG A 236 -6.04 13.83 -10.52
C ARG A 236 -7.01 12.91 -11.25
N ARG A 237 -6.79 11.59 -11.19
CA ARG A 237 -7.65 10.62 -11.88
C ARG A 237 -9.08 10.61 -11.34
N LEU A 238 -9.27 10.81 -10.04
CA LEU A 238 -10.59 10.95 -9.43
C LEU A 238 -11.33 12.21 -9.92
N ALA A 239 -10.63 13.35 -10.04
CA ALA A 239 -11.19 14.57 -10.61
C ALA A 239 -11.58 14.40 -12.09
N GLU A 240 -10.74 13.73 -12.90
CA GLU A 240 -11.05 13.38 -14.29
C GLU A 240 -12.33 12.53 -14.41
N LEU A 241 -12.48 11.50 -13.55
CA LEU A 241 -13.67 10.65 -13.52
C LEU A 241 -14.93 11.42 -13.10
N GLY A 242 -14.80 12.32 -12.13
CA GLY A 242 -15.86 13.24 -11.69
C GLY A 242 -16.33 14.15 -12.83
N ALA A 243 -15.39 14.85 -13.48
CA ALA A 243 -15.68 15.73 -14.61
C ALA A 243 -16.30 14.99 -15.81
N ARG A 244 -15.82 13.78 -16.11
CA ARG A 244 -16.38 12.88 -17.14
C ARG A 244 -17.70 12.21 -16.72
N ARG A 245 -18.16 12.40 -15.46
CA ARG A 245 -19.34 11.74 -14.86
C ARG A 245 -19.29 10.21 -14.94
N THR A 246 -18.09 9.63 -14.83
CA THR A 246 -17.81 8.17 -14.95
C THR A 246 -17.52 7.49 -13.60
N LEU A 247 -17.76 8.18 -12.48
CA LEU A 247 -17.71 7.59 -11.14
C LEU A 247 -18.79 6.52 -10.96
N LEU A 248 -18.38 5.34 -10.50
CA LEU A 248 -19.27 4.26 -10.03
C LEU A 248 -20.21 4.81 -8.95
N PRO A 249 -21.51 4.45 -8.96
CA PRO A 249 -22.40 4.74 -7.85
C PRO A 249 -21.88 4.13 -6.54
N LEU A 250 -22.11 4.78 -5.40
CA LEU A 250 -21.69 4.23 -4.11
C LEU A 250 -22.40 2.92 -3.80
N HIS A 251 -23.61 2.69 -4.32
CA HIS A 251 -24.30 1.41 -4.15
C HIS A 251 -23.54 0.23 -4.80
N GLU A 252 -22.74 0.49 -5.83
CA GLU A 252 -21.84 -0.48 -6.45
C GLU A 252 -20.49 -0.51 -5.73
N LEU A 253 -19.81 0.64 -5.62
CA LEU A 253 -18.48 0.76 -5.03
C LEU A 253 -18.42 0.24 -3.57
N SER A 254 -19.47 0.45 -2.76
CA SER A 254 -19.53 -0.01 -1.37
C SER A 254 -19.54 -1.54 -1.21
N VAL A 255 -19.90 -2.29 -2.25
CA VAL A 255 -20.02 -3.76 -2.25
C VAL A 255 -19.09 -4.46 -3.24
N LEU A 256 -18.40 -3.68 -4.08
CA LEU A 256 -17.48 -4.14 -5.11
C LEU A 256 -16.31 -4.92 -4.49
N ALA A 257 -16.17 -6.21 -4.83
CA ALA A 257 -15.22 -7.11 -4.19
C ALA A 257 -14.90 -8.34 -5.06
N GLY A 258 -13.71 -8.92 -4.84
CA GLY A 258 -13.33 -10.21 -5.40
C GLY A 258 -12.69 -10.18 -6.81
N PRO A 259 -12.42 -11.35 -7.42
CA PRO A 259 -11.45 -11.52 -8.50
C PRO A 259 -11.74 -10.86 -9.85
N GLY A 260 -12.87 -10.17 -10.03
CA GLY A 260 -13.15 -9.40 -11.26
C GLY A 260 -13.10 -7.88 -11.07
N ALA A 261 -12.89 -7.40 -9.84
CA ALA A 261 -13.46 -6.13 -9.40
C ALA A 261 -12.68 -4.86 -9.78
N LEU A 262 -11.43 -4.95 -10.26
CA LEU A 262 -10.72 -3.79 -10.82
C LEU A 262 -10.81 -3.73 -12.36
N ARG A 263 -11.39 -4.75 -13.02
CA ARG A 263 -11.45 -4.85 -14.48
C ARG A 263 -12.66 -4.07 -15.03
N PRO A 264 -12.53 -3.33 -16.15
CA PRO A 264 -11.38 -3.28 -17.06
C PRO A 264 -10.33 -2.19 -16.76
N ALA A 265 -10.57 -1.29 -15.80
CA ALA A 265 -9.75 -0.09 -15.58
C ALA A 265 -9.28 0.05 -14.11
N PRO A 266 -8.21 -0.67 -13.69
CA PRO A 266 -7.80 -0.68 -12.28
C PRO A 266 -7.40 0.67 -11.71
N ALA A 267 -6.77 1.53 -12.52
CA ALA A 267 -6.42 2.90 -12.12
C ALA A 267 -7.65 3.72 -11.70
N ASP A 268 -8.81 3.45 -12.32
CA ASP A 268 -10.05 4.20 -12.12
C ASP A 268 -10.77 3.71 -10.86
N VAL A 269 -10.77 2.41 -10.62
CA VAL A 269 -11.30 1.83 -9.37
C VAL A 269 -10.40 2.21 -8.19
N TYR A 270 -9.08 2.14 -8.32
CA TYR A 270 -8.14 2.60 -7.30
C TYR A 270 -8.27 4.10 -6.98
N ALA A 271 -8.46 4.96 -7.98
CA ALA A 271 -8.71 6.39 -7.75
C ALA A 271 -10.00 6.63 -6.94
N GLN A 272 -11.03 5.81 -7.15
CA GLN A 272 -12.30 5.88 -6.41
C GLN A 272 -12.21 5.24 -5.02
N CYS A 273 -11.42 4.19 -4.84
CA CYS A 273 -11.13 3.59 -3.55
C CYS A 273 -10.34 4.56 -2.65
N TRP A 274 -9.27 5.17 -3.19
CA TRP A 274 -8.56 6.27 -2.55
C TRP A 274 -9.50 7.44 -2.20
N GLY A 275 -10.35 7.83 -3.16
CA GLY A 275 -11.29 8.94 -3.01
C GLY A 275 -12.34 8.73 -1.94
N LEU A 276 -12.94 7.53 -1.88
CA LEU A 276 -13.93 7.20 -0.86
C LEU A 276 -13.28 7.05 0.52
N MET A 277 -12.11 6.42 0.62
CA MET A 277 -11.34 6.35 1.88
C MET A 277 -11.01 7.76 2.39
N THR A 278 -10.41 8.60 1.54
CA THR A 278 -10.02 9.98 1.89
C THR A 278 -11.21 10.85 2.30
N PHE A 279 -12.35 10.72 1.59
CA PHE A 279 -13.60 11.41 1.96
C PHE A 279 -14.16 10.92 3.32
N LEU A 280 -14.26 9.60 3.53
CA LEU A 280 -14.79 9.04 4.78
C LEU A 280 -13.88 9.35 5.97
N LEU A 281 -12.57 9.40 5.78
CA LEU A 281 -11.63 9.94 6.75
C LEU A 281 -11.95 11.41 7.06
N GLN A 282 -11.93 12.28 6.05
CA GLN A 282 -12.02 13.74 6.24
C GLN A 282 -13.37 14.22 6.80
N HIS A 283 -14.46 13.50 6.53
CA HIS A 283 -15.82 13.93 6.87
C HIS A 283 -16.53 13.02 7.89
N HIS A 284 -16.14 11.74 8.01
CA HIS A 284 -16.87 10.72 8.79
C HIS A 284 -15.96 9.76 9.58
N PRO A 285 -14.88 10.22 10.26
CA PRO A 285 -13.82 9.35 10.79
C PRO A 285 -14.31 8.35 11.85
N ASP A 286 -15.21 8.76 12.75
CA ASP A 286 -15.73 7.88 13.80
C ASP A 286 -16.60 6.76 13.23
N LYS A 287 -17.41 7.07 12.21
CA LYS A 287 -18.22 6.10 11.46
C LYS A 287 -17.33 5.13 10.68
N LEU A 288 -16.25 5.63 10.09
CA LEU A 288 -15.28 4.79 9.39
C LEU A 288 -14.56 3.85 10.36
N SER A 289 -14.13 4.34 11.53
CA SER A 289 -13.54 3.49 12.57
C SER A 289 -14.50 2.38 13.01
N ALA A 290 -15.75 2.73 13.37
CA ALA A 290 -16.76 1.76 13.78
C ALA A 290 -17.06 0.70 12.70
N TYR A 291 -17.14 1.12 11.43
CA TYR A 291 -17.35 0.22 10.29
C TYR A 291 -16.16 -0.73 10.07
N LEU A 292 -14.92 -0.24 10.18
CA LEU A 292 -13.71 -1.06 10.03
C LEU A 292 -13.57 -2.09 11.15
N ILE A 293 -13.85 -1.69 12.41
CA ILE A 293 -13.86 -2.58 13.57
C ILE A 293 -14.87 -3.72 13.37
N GLU A 294 -16.10 -3.42 12.92
CA GLU A 294 -17.11 -4.46 12.71
C GLU A 294 -16.82 -5.36 11.49
N LEU A 295 -16.22 -4.82 10.42
CA LEU A 295 -15.70 -5.65 9.34
C LEU A 295 -14.60 -6.60 9.84
N ALA A 296 -13.64 -6.13 10.64
CA ALA A 296 -12.62 -6.99 11.26
C ALA A 296 -13.22 -8.05 12.21
N GLN A 297 -14.36 -7.80 12.83
CA GLN A 297 -15.06 -8.78 13.67
C GLN A 297 -15.92 -9.78 12.87
N SER A 298 -16.18 -9.54 11.58
CA SER A 298 -17.06 -10.36 10.75
C SER A 298 -16.64 -11.85 10.65
N PRO A 299 -17.59 -12.75 10.32
CA PRO A 299 -17.28 -14.14 9.98
C PRO A 299 -16.34 -14.26 8.78
N MET A 300 -15.50 -15.31 8.79
CA MET A 300 -14.64 -15.64 7.65
C MET A 300 -15.46 -16.26 6.51
N GLY A 301 -15.01 -16.07 5.27
CA GLY A 301 -15.68 -16.54 4.06
C GLY A 301 -16.32 -15.42 3.23
N ARG A 302 -17.09 -15.81 2.22
CA ARG A 302 -17.75 -14.87 1.31
C ARG A 302 -18.97 -14.23 1.97
N ARG A 303 -19.16 -12.93 1.76
CA ARG A 303 -20.35 -12.16 2.17
C ARG A 303 -21.16 -11.76 0.94
N SER A 304 -22.47 -11.60 1.10
CA SER A 304 -23.33 -11.12 0.00
C SER A 304 -23.21 -9.61 -0.16
N SER A 305 -23.41 -9.10 -1.38
CA SER A 305 -23.51 -7.66 -1.64
C SER A 305 -24.63 -7.00 -0.82
N VAL A 306 -25.73 -7.71 -0.56
CA VAL A 306 -26.81 -7.27 0.34
C VAL A 306 -26.26 -7.03 1.75
N SER A 307 -25.55 -8.00 2.34
CA SER A 307 -24.98 -7.86 3.69
C SER A 307 -23.90 -6.76 3.78
N LEU A 308 -23.04 -6.62 2.77
CA LEU A 308 -22.05 -5.54 2.73
C LEU A 308 -22.73 -4.16 2.64
N ARG A 309 -23.81 -4.04 1.85
CA ARG A 309 -24.60 -2.80 1.74
C ARG A 309 -25.38 -2.48 3.01
N GLN A 310 -25.89 -3.49 3.71
CA GLN A 310 -26.57 -3.31 5.00
C GLN A 310 -25.63 -2.73 6.06
N ASP A 311 -24.39 -3.25 6.17
CA ASP A 311 -23.39 -2.71 7.10
C ASP A 311 -23.00 -1.27 6.70
N PHE A 312 -22.74 -1.03 5.42
CA PHE A 312 -22.37 0.30 4.92
C PHE A 312 -23.46 1.35 5.19
N VAL A 313 -24.74 1.02 4.91
CA VAL A 313 -25.88 1.92 5.19
C VAL A 313 -26.10 2.12 6.69
N ARG A 314 -25.85 1.09 7.51
CA ARG A 314 -25.99 1.14 8.98
C ARG A 314 -24.98 2.08 9.64
N HIS A 315 -23.73 2.12 9.16
CA HIS A 315 -22.69 3.01 9.69
C HIS A 315 -22.75 4.42 9.08
N PHE A 316 -22.86 4.53 7.75
CA PHE A 316 -22.77 5.84 7.08
C PHE A 316 -24.11 6.56 6.94
N GLY A 317 -25.22 5.83 6.86
CA GLY A 317 -26.58 6.35 6.66
C GLY A 317 -27.12 6.08 5.24
N PRO A 318 -28.23 6.72 4.84
CA PRO A 318 -28.85 6.51 3.53
C PRO A 318 -27.88 6.78 2.38
N ILE A 319 -27.58 5.76 1.58
CA ILE A 319 -26.46 5.78 0.63
C ILE A 319 -26.56 6.89 -0.43
N GLY A 320 -27.77 7.26 -0.85
CA GLY A 320 -28.00 8.38 -1.78
C GLY A 320 -27.79 9.78 -1.16
N VAL A 321 -27.74 9.91 0.16
CA VAL A 321 -27.30 11.15 0.84
C VAL A 321 -25.77 11.21 0.84
N LEU A 322 -25.12 10.12 1.24
CA LEU A 322 -23.66 10.01 1.25
C LEU A 322 -23.07 10.18 -0.16
N GLU A 323 -23.72 9.63 -1.19
CA GLU A 323 -23.26 9.74 -2.58
C GLU A 323 -23.32 11.17 -3.11
N ARG A 324 -24.30 11.99 -2.71
CA ARG A 324 -24.29 13.42 -3.05
C ARG A 324 -23.09 14.12 -2.42
N ASN A 325 -22.94 13.98 -1.10
CA ASN A 325 -21.82 14.58 -0.36
C ASN A 325 -20.44 14.16 -0.93
N TRP A 326 -20.30 12.90 -1.37
CA TRP A 326 -19.09 12.39 -2.01
C TRP A 326 -18.88 12.93 -3.43
N ARG A 327 -19.95 13.05 -4.24
CA ARG A 327 -19.87 13.67 -5.57
C ARG A 327 -19.56 15.17 -5.48
N ASP A 328 -20.11 15.87 -4.51
CA ASP A 328 -19.81 17.28 -4.20
C ASP A 328 -18.34 17.44 -3.76
N TYR A 329 -17.84 16.51 -2.92
CA TYR A 329 -16.42 16.43 -2.57
C TYR A 329 -15.54 16.24 -3.81
N VAL A 330 -15.84 15.27 -4.68
CA VAL A 330 -15.06 15.04 -5.91
C VAL A 330 -15.11 16.25 -6.85
N ALA A 331 -16.26 16.92 -6.97
CA ALA A 331 -16.40 18.14 -7.76
C ALA A 331 -15.62 19.34 -7.17
N SER A 332 -15.28 19.32 -5.88
CA SER A 332 -14.42 20.32 -5.24
C SER A 332 -12.91 20.09 -5.46
N LEU A 333 -12.52 18.95 -6.05
CA LEU A 333 -11.12 18.67 -6.32
C LEU A 333 -10.63 19.47 -7.55
N PRO A 334 -9.41 20.07 -7.50
CA PRO A 334 -8.86 20.77 -8.65
C PRO A 334 -8.64 19.81 -9.81
N SER A 335 -9.24 20.14 -10.96
CA SER A 335 -9.23 19.31 -12.17
C SER A 335 -8.31 19.94 -13.21
N GLU A 336 -7.13 19.35 -13.43
CA GLU A 336 -6.17 19.71 -14.48
C GLU A 336 -6.64 19.24 -15.88
N ILE A 337 -7.89 19.52 -16.24
CA ILE A 337 -8.34 19.40 -17.62
C ILE A 337 -7.76 20.59 -18.36
N ALA A 338 -6.71 20.33 -19.14
CA ALA A 338 -6.22 21.28 -20.13
C ALA A 338 -7.38 21.64 -21.07
N VAL A 339 -7.83 22.90 -21.01
CA VAL A 339 -8.70 23.46 -22.04
C VAL A 339 -7.85 23.48 -23.31
N ALA A 340 -8.16 22.61 -24.26
CA ALA A 340 -7.59 22.70 -25.58
C ALA A 340 -8.03 24.03 -26.19
N GLU A 341 -7.10 24.97 -26.33
CA GLU A 341 -7.41 26.27 -26.94
C GLU A 341 -7.95 26.03 -28.36
N PRO A 342 -9.04 26.71 -28.76
CA PRO A 342 -9.56 26.58 -30.11
C PRO A 342 -8.50 27.07 -31.09
N VAL A 343 -8.01 26.17 -31.95
CA VAL A 343 -7.05 26.53 -33.01
C VAL A 343 -7.70 27.57 -33.90
N THR A 344 -7.31 28.84 -33.74
CA THR A 344 -7.76 29.93 -34.58
C THR A 344 -7.16 29.76 -35.96
N SER A 345 -7.94 29.19 -36.89
CA SER A 345 -7.57 29.09 -38.29
C SER A 345 -7.53 30.50 -38.91
N SER A 346 -6.34 31.10 -38.95
CA SER A 346 -6.09 32.32 -39.73
C SER A 346 -6.39 32.03 -41.20
N SER A 347 -7.29 32.84 -41.78
CA SER A 347 -7.54 32.90 -43.23
C SER A 347 -6.61 33.92 -43.89
#